data_AF-A0A261CM97-F1
#
_entry.id   AF-A0A261CM97-F1
#
_cell.length_a   1.000
_cell.length_b   1.000
_cell.length_c   1.000
_cell.angle_alpha   90.00
_cell.angle_beta   90.00
_cell.angle_gamma   90.00
#
_symmetry.space_group_name_H-M   'P 1'
#
loop_
_entity.id
_entity.type
_entity.pdbx_description
1 polymer ?
#
loop_
_entity_poly.entity_id
_entity_poly.type
_entity_poly.pdbx_seq_one_letter_code
_entity_poly.pdbx_strand_id
1 'polypeptide(L)'
;MLKTLAVIVVLLSSVTCFILSEKDICEDEKARWNECVEGLINKTTELNDVAKKVIESSSTVAPSHYQNHKTNFQSLLQCLGDIHCKGLQKMIKFQFDTYYFEMEMNEGTAEQCVKEADQTEPLHSCIHPKDIEFPTSDDFNKKVMSCTEEVLENTKCSAEDKKNLMRGALAVKDMYDIFSVVLKNETLVNEFDLKFDYTKYL
;
A
#
# COMPACT_ATOMS: atom_id res chain seq x y z
N MET A 1 -17.62 -36.59 -43.35
CA MET A 1 -18.32 -36.39 -42.07
C MET A 1 -17.38 -36.28 -40.86
N LEU A 2 -16.21 -36.93 -40.83
CA LEU A 2 -15.24 -36.75 -39.72
C LEU A 2 -14.63 -35.33 -39.63
N LYS A 3 -14.35 -34.68 -40.77
CA LYS A 3 -13.72 -33.35 -40.81
C LYS A 3 -14.61 -32.24 -40.23
N THR A 4 -15.94 -32.38 -40.34
CA THR A 4 -16.91 -31.42 -39.80
C THR A 4 -17.06 -31.57 -38.27
N LEU A 5 -16.93 -32.79 -37.75
CA LEU A 5 -16.95 -33.07 -36.31
C LEU A 5 -15.73 -32.51 -35.58
N ALA A 6 -14.54 -32.58 -36.19
CA ALA A 6 -13.32 -32.02 -35.61
C ALA A 6 -13.40 -30.49 -35.45
N VAL A 7 -14.01 -29.79 -36.41
CA VAL A 7 -14.20 -28.33 -36.34
C VAL A 7 -15.22 -27.95 -35.25
N ILE A 8 -16.29 -28.73 -35.08
CA ILE A 8 -17.28 -28.52 -34.01
C ILE A 8 -16.67 -28.80 -32.63
N VAL A 9 -15.80 -29.80 -32.49
CA VAL A 9 -15.11 -30.09 -31.22
C VAL A 9 -14.10 -28.99 -30.87
N VAL A 10 -13.35 -28.45 -31.85
CA VAL A 10 -12.42 -27.33 -31.65
C VAL A 10 -13.17 -26.02 -31.34
N LEU A 11 -14.33 -25.81 -31.97
CA LEU A 11 -15.22 -24.68 -31.65
C LEU A 11 -15.83 -24.84 -30.25
N LEU A 12 -16.34 -26.03 -29.88
CA LEU A 12 -16.88 -26.29 -28.55
C LEU A 12 -15.81 -26.23 -27.44
N SER A 13 -14.56 -26.61 -27.72
CA SER A 13 -13.43 -26.45 -26.79
C SER A 13 -12.89 -25.03 -26.71
N SER A 14 -13.29 -24.14 -27.63
CA SER A 14 -13.00 -22.69 -27.53
C SER A 14 -14.15 -21.90 -26.88
N VAL A 15 -15.34 -22.49 -26.74
CA VAL A 15 -16.42 -21.93 -25.88
C VAL A 15 -16.24 -22.32 -24.40
N THR A 16 -15.26 -23.17 -24.06
CA THR A 16 -14.77 -23.34 -22.69
C THR A 16 -13.65 -22.35 -22.33
N CYS A 17 -13.58 -21.19 -23.00
CA CYS A 17 -13.15 -19.99 -22.30
C CYS A 17 -14.19 -19.78 -21.19
N PHE A 18 -13.90 -20.29 -19.99
CA PHE A 18 -14.63 -19.96 -18.78
C PHE A 18 -14.69 -18.43 -18.69
N ILE A 19 -15.79 -17.84 -19.16
CA ILE A 19 -16.14 -16.48 -18.82
C ILE A 19 -16.52 -16.58 -17.35
N LEU A 20 -15.52 -16.52 -16.47
CA LEU A 20 -15.75 -16.35 -15.04
C LEU A 20 -16.67 -15.14 -14.92
N SER A 21 -17.81 -15.31 -14.26
CA SER A 21 -18.68 -14.18 -14.01
C SER A 21 -17.94 -13.19 -13.10
N GLU A 22 -18.32 -11.92 -13.15
CA GLU A 22 -17.78 -10.91 -12.21
C GLU A 22 -17.90 -11.38 -10.76
N LYS A 23 -18.99 -12.10 -10.44
CA LYS A 23 -19.19 -12.72 -9.13
C LYS A 23 -18.13 -13.77 -8.81
N ASP A 24 -17.79 -14.65 -9.75
CA ASP A 24 -16.78 -15.69 -9.51
C ASP A 24 -15.40 -15.07 -9.29
N ILE A 25 -15.06 -14.03 -10.07
CA ILE A 25 -13.83 -13.24 -9.88
C ILE A 25 -13.79 -12.64 -8.47
N CYS A 26 -14.89 -12.04 -8.00
CA CYS A 26 -14.93 -11.41 -6.68
C CYS A 26 -14.84 -12.40 -5.52
N GLU A 27 -15.42 -13.60 -5.64
CA GLU A 27 -15.29 -14.63 -4.61
C GLU A 27 -13.85 -15.16 -4.55
N ASP A 28 -13.19 -15.38 -5.70
CA ASP A 28 -11.79 -15.81 -5.75
C ASP A 28 -10.84 -14.73 -5.19
N GLU A 29 -11.04 -13.46 -5.54
CA GLU A 29 -10.27 -12.34 -4.98
C GLU A 29 -10.46 -12.22 -3.47
N LYS A 30 -11.69 -12.42 -2.97
CA LYS A 30 -11.99 -12.40 -1.54
C LYS A 30 -11.34 -13.57 -0.80
N ALA A 31 -11.35 -14.77 -1.38
CA ALA A 31 -10.66 -15.93 -0.80
C ALA A 31 -9.15 -15.68 -0.71
N ARG A 32 -8.53 -15.21 -1.79
CA ARG A 32 -7.11 -14.83 -1.83
C ARG A 32 -6.80 -13.75 -0.79
N TRP A 33 -7.64 -12.72 -0.69
CA TRP A 33 -7.48 -11.66 0.31
C TRP A 33 -7.37 -12.22 1.73
N ASN A 34 -8.31 -13.08 2.11
CA ASN A 34 -8.33 -13.68 3.45
C ASN A 34 -7.09 -14.53 3.70
N GLU A 35 -6.70 -15.38 2.75
CA GLU A 35 -5.50 -16.21 2.86
C GLU A 35 -4.22 -15.37 3.05
N CYS A 36 -4.06 -14.31 2.24
CA CYS A 36 -2.90 -13.44 2.30
C CYS A 36 -2.82 -12.66 3.62
N VAL A 37 -3.95 -12.11 4.10
CA VAL A 37 -4.00 -11.34 5.34
C VAL A 37 -3.82 -12.24 6.56
N GLU A 38 -4.46 -13.41 6.61
CA GLU A 38 -4.23 -14.39 7.68
C GLU A 38 -2.77 -14.85 7.71
N GLY A 39 -2.18 -15.11 6.55
CA GLY A 39 -0.77 -15.46 6.42
C GLY A 39 0.17 -14.38 6.96
N LEU A 40 -0.15 -13.10 6.75
CA LEU A 40 0.62 -11.98 7.30
C LEU A 40 0.47 -11.88 8.82
N ILE A 41 -0.75 -12.01 9.36
CA ILE A 41 -1.00 -11.95 10.80
C ILE A 41 -0.19 -13.03 11.52
N ASN A 42 -0.19 -14.26 10.97
CA ASN A 42 0.58 -15.37 11.52
C ASN A 42 2.09 -15.11 11.47
N LYS A 43 2.63 -14.68 10.32
CA LYS A 43 4.05 -14.33 10.18
C LYS A 43 4.48 -13.19 11.11
N THR A 44 3.64 -12.17 11.27
CA THR A 44 3.92 -11.02 12.13
C THR A 44 3.93 -11.44 13.60
N THR A 45 3.00 -12.32 14.00
CA THR A 45 2.96 -12.88 15.36
C THR A 45 4.19 -13.73 15.65
N GLU A 46 4.56 -14.62 14.72
CA GLU A 46 5.79 -15.44 14.84
C GLU A 46 7.05 -14.57 14.93
N LEU A 47 7.15 -13.51 14.11
CA LEU A 47 8.27 -12.58 14.13
C LEU A 47 8.33 -11.77 15.42
N ASN A 48 7.20 -11.32 15.95
CA ASN A 48 7.15 -10.64 17.24
C ASN A 48 7.57 -11.57 18.38
N ASP A 49 7.17 -12.84 18.35
CA ASP A 49 7.58 -13.84 19.33
C ASP A 49 9.07 -14.19 19.24
N VAL A 50 9.62 -14.26 18.02
CA VAL A 50 11.07 -14.44 17.79
C VAL A 50 11.84 -13.20 18.24
N ALA A 51 11.38 -11.99 17.89
CA ALA A 51 12.00 -10.74 18.32
C ALA A 51 11.99 -10.60 19.84
N LYS A 52 10.87 -10.94 20.50
CA LYS A 52 10.78 -10.99 21.96
C LYS A 52 11.81 -11.96 22.55
N LYS A 53 11.93 -13.17 22.01
CA LYS A 53 12.95 -14.15 22.45
C LYS A 53 14.38 -13.68 22.19
N VAL A 54 14.64 -12.96 21.09
CA VAL A 54 15.97 -12.43 20.74
C VAL A 54 16.34 -11.22 21.61
N ILE A 55 15.39 -10.34 21.90
CA ILE A 55 15.56 -9.21 22.84
C ILE A 55 15.79 -9.74 24.27
N GLU A 56 15.07 -10.80 24.65
CA GLU A 56 15.24 -11.46 25.95
C GLU A 56 16.57 -12.26 26.05
N SER A 57 17.24 -12.58 24.92
CA SER A 57 18.42 -13.46 24.89
C SER A 57 19.72 -12.86 24.32
N SER A 58 19.73 -11.66 23.72
CA SER A 58 20.94 -11.14 23.07
C SER A 58 21.17 -9.62 23.26
N SER A 59 22.42 -9.24 23.58
CA SER A 59 22.88 -7.84 23.68
C SER A 59 23.48 -7.30 22.36
N THR A 60 23.13 -7.87 21.22
CA THR A 60 23.76 -7.53 19.92
C THR A 60 22.73 -7.39 18.81
N VAL A 61 22.93 -6.35 18.01
CA VAL A 61 22.01 -5.73 17.06
C VAL A 61 21.56 -6.73 15.98
N ALA A 62 20.32 -7.20 16.09
CA ALA A 62 19.63 -7.92 15.02
C ALA A 62 19.43 -7.00 13.80
N PRO A 63 19.36 -7.53 12.57
CA PRO A 63 19.04 -6.74 11.38
C PRO A 63 17.81 -5.89 11.66
N SER A 64 17.88 -4.59 11.32
CA SER A 64 16.90 -3.61 11.77
C SER A 64 15.49 -4.09 11.46
N HIS A 65 14.67 -4.23 12.50
CA HIS A 65 13.26 -4.64 12.46
C HIS A 65 12.48 -4.08 11.25
N TYR A 66 12.82 -2.87 10.84
CA TYR A 66 12.33 -2.14 9.67
C TYR A 66 12.43 -2.90 8.33
N GLN A 67 13.56 -3.55 8.04
CA GLN A 67 13.77 -4.20 6.74
C GLN A 67 12.96 -5.50 6.60
N ASN A 68 12.73 -6.19 7.72
CA ASN A 68 11.83 -7.34 7.78
C ASN A 68 10.37 -6.92 7.59
N HIS A 69 9.97 -5.79 8.19
CA HIS A 69 8.61 -5.23 8.02
C HIS A 69 8.32 -4.86 6.56
N LYS A 70 9.24 -4.17 5.88
CA LYS A 70 9.10 -3.84 4.46
C LYS A 70 8.96 -5.10 3.59
N THR A 71 9.82 -6.10 3.79
CA THR A 71 9.80 -7.34 3.00
C THR A 71 8.49 -8.11 3.17
N ASN A 72 7.97 -8.15 4.40
CA ASN A 72 6.67 -8.78 4.69
C ASN A 72 5.52 -8.01 4.05
N PHE A 73 5.55 -6.67 4.11
CA PHE A 73 4.54 -5.84 3.49
C PHE A 73 4.54 -6.02 1.97
N GLN A 74 5.71 -6.00 1.32
CA GLN A 74 5.83 -6.28 -0.11
C GLN A 74 5.29 -7.69 -0.47
N SER A 75 5.60 -8.69 0.36
CA SER A 75 5.09 -10.06 0.17
C SER A 75 3.56 -10.12 0.28
N LEU A 76 2.96 -9.35 1.19
CA LEU A 76 1.50 -9.19 1.28
C LEU A 76 0.96 -8.62 -0.02
N LEU A 77 1.52 -7.51 -0.53
CA LEU A 77 1.01 -6.86 -1.74
C LEU A 77 1.08 -7.77 -2.97
N GLN A 78 2.18 -8.53 -3.09
CA GLN A 78 2.33 -9.54 -4.13
C GLN A 78 1.30 -10.66 -4.01
N CYS A 79 1.01 -11.12 -2.79
CA CYS A 79 -0.01 -12.12 -2.53
C CYS A 79 -1.42 -11.60 -2.88
N LEU A 80 -1.75 -10.38 -2.44
CA LEU A 80 -3.04 -9.75 -2.71
C LEU A 80 -3.27 -9.54 -4.21
N GLY A 81 -2.21 -9.22 -4.96
CA GLY A 81 -2.29 -8.97 -6.41
C GLY A 81 -3.18 -7.79 -6.77
N ASP A 82 -3.58 -7.69 -8.03
CA ASP A 82 -4.59 -6.71 -8.45
C ASP A 82 -5.99 -7.13 -7.95
N ILE A 83 -6.78 -6.14 -7.52
CA ILE A 83 -8.17 -6.31 -7.09
C ILE A 83 -9.09 -5.65 -8.12
N HIS A 84 -9.87 -6.44 -8.82
CA HIS A 84 -10.86 -5.96 -9.78
C HIS A 84 -12.11 -5.47 -9.06
N CYS A 85 -12.56 -6.20 -8.04
CA CYS A 85 -13.86 -5.97 -7.44
C CYS A 85 -13.92 -4.70 -6.62
N LYS A 86 -14.99 -3.93 -6.78
CA LYS A 86 -15.22 -2.68 -6.05
C LYS A 86 -15.37 -2.92 -4.56
N GLY A 87 -15.20 -1.86 -3.79
CA GLY A 87 -15.56 -1.84 -2.37
C GLY A 87 -14.37 -1.73 -1.43
N LEU A 88 -14.61 -2.14 -0.19
CA LEU A 88 -13.67 -1.99 0.92
C LEU A 88 -12.29 -2.60 0.65
N GLN A 89 -12.23 -3.81 0.08
CA GLN A 89 -10.94 -4.47 -0.22
C GLN A 89 -10.12 -3.68 -1.25
N LYS A 90 -10.77 -3.13 -2.28
CA LYS A 90 -10.10 -2.28 -3.28
C LYS A 90 -9.63 -0.96 -2.69
N MET A 91 -10.41 -0.38 -1.78
CA MET A 91 -10.01 0.80 -1.01
C MET A 91 -8.78 0.54 -0.12
N ILE A 92 -8.76 -0.58 0.61
CA ILE A 92 -7.61 -0.97 1.43
C ILE A 92 -6.40 -1.26 0.53
N LYS A 93 -6.58 -1.93 -0.61
CA LYS A 93 -5.49 -2.15 -1.57
C LYS A 93 -4.92 -0.83 -2.10
N PHE A 94 -5.78 0.14 -2.43
CA PHE A 94 -5.36 1.48 -2.85
C PHE A 94 -4.52 2.17 -1.77
N GLN A 95 -4.94 2.08 -0.50
CA GLN A 95 -4.15 2.60 0.64
C GLN A 95 -2.78 1.92 0.72
N PHE A 96 -2.74 0.60 0.65
CA PHE A 96 -1.51 -0.15 0.74
C PHE A 96 -0.53 0.15 -0.39
N ASP A 97 -1.01 0.27 -1.63
CA ASP A 97 -0.18 0.65 -2.77
C ASP A 97 0.37 2.06 -2.63
N THR A 98 -0.43 2.98 -2.08
CA THR A 98 0.01 4.36 -1.79
C THR A 98 1.14 4.36 -0.76
N TYR A 99 0.99 3.61 0.34
CA TYR A 99 2.04 3.51 1.36
C TYR A 99 3.29 2.81 0.86
N TYR A 100 3.15 1.76 0.05
CA TYR A 100 4.31 1.12 -0.55
C TYR A 100 5.10 2.09 -1.43
N PHE A 101 4.41 2.88 -2.26
CA PHE A 101 5.05 3.90 -3.07
C PHE A 101 5.72 4.98 -2.24
N GLU A 102 5.07 5.47 -1.16
CA GLU A 102 5.68 6.44 -0.24
C GLU A 102 6.96 5.88 0.39
N MET A 103 6.95 4.62 0.84
CA MET A 103 8.14 3.95 1.35
C MET A 103 9.25 3.89 0.31
N GLU A 104 8.95 3.51 -0.94
CA GLU A 104 9.92 3.49 -2.03
C GLU A 104 10.53 4.88 -2.30
N MET A 105 9.74 5.94 -2.21
CA MET A 105 10.21 7.32 -2.38
C MET A 105 11.09 7.80 -1.21
N ASN A 106 10.92 7.23 -0.03
CA ASN A 106 11.70 7.56 1.16
C ASN A 106 13.01 6.77 1.25
N GLU A 107 13.25 5.77 0.41
CA GLU A 107 14.38 4.86 0.60
C GLU A 107 15.77 5.40 0.22
N GLY A 108 16.79 4.73 0.74
CA GLY A 108 18.18 4.97 0.37
C GLY A 108 18.71 6.30 0.91
N THR A 109 19.17 7.16 0.01
CA THR A 109 19.77 8.46 0.37
C THR A 109 18.75 9.44 0.97
N ALA A 110 17.48 9.33 0.59
CA ALA A 110 16.39 10.13 1.13
C ALA A 110 16.16 9.83 2.62
N GLU A 111 16.02 8.56 3.00
CA GLU A 111 15.86 8.14 4.40
C GLU A 111 17.06 8.60 5.23
N GLN A 112 18.26 8.38 4.70
CA GLN A 112 19.50 8.68 5.40
C GLN A 112 19.65 10.17 5.67
N CYS A 113 19.39 11.03 4.68
CA CYS A 113 19.57 12.48 4.84
C CYS A 113 18.55 13.10 5.82
N VAL A 114 17.32 12.56 5.87
CA VAL A 114 16.30 12.96 6.85
C VAL A 114 16.70 12.51 8.25
N LYS A 115 17.20 11.28 8.39
CA LYS A 115 17.67 10.73 9.67
C LYS A 115 18.88 11.47 10.23
N GLU A 116 19.85 11.81 9.38
CA GLU A 116 21.03 12.59 9.77
C GLU A 116 20.69 14.02 10.22
N ALA A 117 19.56 14.56 9.77
CA ALA A 117 19.04 15.86 10.18
C ALA A 117 18.08 15.80 11.38
N ASP A 118 17.88 14.62 11.99
CA ASP A 118 16.91 14.38 13.06
C ASP A 118 15.48 14.81 12.68
N GLN A 119 15.13 14.65 11.40
CA GLN A 119 13.84 15.07 10.84
C GLN A 119 12.87 13.90 10.58
N THR A 120 13.20 12.67 11.01
CA THR A 120 12.36 11.48 10.75
C THR A 120 10.97 11.60 11.40
N GLU A 121 10.89 11.92 12.70
CA GLU A 121 9.60 12.08 13.39
C GLU A 121 8.81 13.32 12.90
N PRO A 122 9.44 14.50 12.68
CA PRO A 122 8.76 15.63 12.04
C PRO A 122 8.16 15.29 10.68
N LEU A 123 8.94 14.66 9.79
CA LEU A 123 8.48 14.26 8.46
C LEU A 123 7.30 13.28 8.55
N HIS A 124 7.44 12.24 9.39
CA HIS A 124 6.36 11.29 9.63
C HIS A 124 5.12 11.97 10.19
N SER A 125 5.25 13.00 11.04
CA SER A 125 4.10 13.72 11.59
C SER A 125 3.37 14.58 10.55
N CYS A 126 4.06 15.03 9.50
CA CYS A 126 3.42 15.72 8.37
C CYS A 126 2.57 14.76 7.52
N ILE A 127 3.02 13.51 7.35
CA ILE A 127 2.45 12.52 6.42
C ILE A 127 1.44 11.59 7.13
N HIS A 128 1.76 11.16 8.35
CA HIS A 128 1.02 10.23 9.22
C HIS A 128 0.95 10.73 10.67
N PRO A 129 0.18 11.79 10.95
CA PRO A 129 0.03 12.32 12.30
C PRO A 129 -0.64 11.29 13.23
N LYS A 130 -0.05 11.10 14.41
CA LYS A 130 -0.49 10.12 15.43
C LYS A 130 -1.89 10.41 16.00
N ASP A 131 -2.32 11.67 15.98
CA ASP A 131 -3.51 12.15 16.69
C ASP A 131 -4.72 12.45 15.77
N ILE A 132 -4.70 12.04 14.50
CA ILE A 132 -5.85 12.24 13.62
C ILE A 132 -6.87 11.13 13.83
N GLU A 133 -7.96 11.48 14.51
CA GLU A 133 -9.23 10.76 14.39
C GLU A 133 -9.71 10.88 12.93
N PHE A 134 -9.74 9.76 12.20
CA PHE A 134 -10.45 9.65 10.93
C PHE A 134 -11.91 10.10 11.16
N PRO A 135 -12.41 11.17 10.52
CA PRO A 135 -12.11 11.62 9.16
C PRO A 135 -11.38 12.97 9.11
N THR A 136 -10.33 13.06 8.28
CA THR A 136 -9.56 14.29 8.08
C THR A 136 -10.47 15.41 7.58
N SER A 137 -10.61 16.47 8.38
CA SER A 137 -11.08 17.75 7.89
C SER A 137 -10.17 18.22 6.75
N ASP A 138 -10.72 18.97 5.79
CA ASP A 138 -10.00 19.53 4.63
C ASP A 138 -8.70 20.28 5.00
N ASP A 139 -8.47 20.58 6.27
CA ASP A 139 -7.33 21.34 6.76
C ASP A 139 -6.05 20.51 6.97
N PHE A 140 -6.13 19.19 7.15
CA PHE A 140 -4.92 18.35 7.21
C PHE A 140 -4.29 18.22 5.82
N ASN A 141 -5.08 17.85 4.81
CA ASN A 141 -4.58 17.62 3.45
C ASN A 141 -3.99 18.88 2.82
N LYS A 142 -4.49 20.07 3.19
CA LYS A 142 -3.91 21.36 2.79
C LYS A 142 -2.50 21.59 3.36
N LYS A 143 -2.15 20.94 4.46
CA LYS A 143 -0.90 21.17 5.20
C LYS A 143 0.18 20.13 4.95
N VAL A 144 -0.15 18.94 4.44
CA VAL A 144 0.83 17.86 4.17
C VAL A 144 2.00 18.41 3.37
N MET A 145 1.74 19.04 2.22
CA MET A 145 2.81 19.53 1.34
C MET A 145 3.66 20.63 1.97
N SER A 146 3.04 21.64 2.59
CA SER A 146 3.78 22.75 3.20
C SER A 146 4.58 22.30 4.42
N CYS A 147 4.05 21.37 5.22
CA CYS A 147 4.74 20.78 6.36
C CYS A 147 5.95 19.97 5.90
N THR A 148 5.78 19.11 4.90
CA THR A 148 6.88 18.32 4.34
C THR A 148 7.95 19.25 3.75
N GLU A 149 7.58 20.29 3.00
CA GLU A 149 8.52 21.27 2.47
C GLU A 149 9.36 21.94 3.57
N GLU A 150 8.71 22.47 4.63
CA GLU A 150 9.37 23.10 5.77
C GLU A 150 10.34 22.14 6.49
N VAL A 151 9.93 20.88 6.70
CA VAL A 151 10.81 19.86 7.28
C VAL A 151 12.02 19.62 6.38
N LEU A 152 11.82 19.53 5.06
CA LEU A 152 12.89 19.29 4.10
C LEU A 152 13.84 20.49 3.93
N GLU A 153 13.39 21.73 4.16
CA GLU A 153 14.28 22.90 4.22
C GLU A 153 15.34 22.77 5.31
N ASN A 154 15.01 22.10 6.42
CA ASN A 154 15.92 21.84 7.54
C ASN A 154 16.87 20.63 7.30
N THR A 155 16.85 20.03 6.11
CA THR A 155 17.71 18.90 5.74
C THR A 155 18.76 19.29 4.70
N LYS A 156 19.87 18.54 4.69
CA LYS A 156 20.90 18.59 3.65
C LYS A 156 20.65 17.57 2.52
N CYS A 157 19.44 17.06 2.40
CA CYS A 157 19.04 16.16 1.33
C CYS A 157 19.33 16.77 -0.05
N SER A 158 19.68 15.93 -1.02
CA SER A 158 19.86 16.40 -2.39
C SER A 158 18.53 16.90 -2.98
N ALA A 159 18.59 17.66 -4.06
CA ALA A 159 17.37 18.11 -4.75
C ALA A 159 16.50 16.93 -5.21
N GLU A 160 17.11 15.82 -5.64
CA GLU A 160 16.37 14.62 -6.06
C GLU A 160 15.76 13.88 -4.86
N ASP A 161 16.47 13.77 -3.73
CA ASP A 161 15.92 13.16 -2.51
C ASP A 161 14.71 13.97 -1.99
N LYS A 162 14.83 15.30 -1.94
CA LYS A 162 13.71 16.18 -1.56
C LYS A 162 12.54 16.01 -2.52
N LYS A 163 12.81 15.90 -3.83
CA LYS A 163 11.77 15.66 -4.83
C LYS A 163 11.06 14.32 -4.59
N ASN A 164 11.79 13.24 -4.33
CA ASN A 164 11.20 11.94 -4.04
C ASN A 164 10.34 11.97 -2.78
N LEU A 165 10.83 12.54 -1.69
CA LEU A 165 10.06 12.69 -0.44
C LEU A 165 8.77 13.50 -0.67
N MET A 166 8.82 14.55 -1.48
CA MET A 166 7.63 15.32 -1.87
C MET A 166 6.66 14.51 -2.75
N ARG A 167 7.15 13.62 -3.63
CA ARG A 167 6.29 12.72 -4.42
C ARG A 167 5.53 11.73 -3.52
N GLY A 168 6.21 11.15 -2.53
CA GLY A 168 5.59 10.29 -1.52
C GLY A 168 4.53 11.03 -0.71
N ALA A 169 4.86 12.22 -0.21
CA ALA A 169 3.92 13.06 0.54
C ALA A 169 2.69 13.45 -0.30
N LEU A 170 2.87 13.78 -1.59
CA LEU A 170 1.77 14.10 -2.49
C LEU A 170 0.83 12.90 -2.72
N ALA A 171 1.38 11.70 -2.88
CA ALA A 171 0.58 10.48 -3.03
C ALA A 171 -0.28 10.22 -1.78
N VAL A 172 0.29 10.37 -0.59
CA VAL A 172 -0.44 10.23 0.68
C VAL A 172 -1.51 11.31 0.85
N LYS A 173 -1.19 12.57 0.53
CA LYS A 173 -2.16 13.67 0.55
C LYS A 173 -3.37 13.35 -0.35
N ASP A 174 -3.12 12.96 -1.59
CA ASP A 174 -4.18 12.68 -2.55
C ASP A 174 -5.04 11.48 -2.12
N MET A 175 -4.44 10.47 -1.49
CA MET A 175 -5.19 9.38 -0.85
C MET A 175 -6.11 9.90 0.26
N TYR A 176 -5.64 10.78 1.15
CA TYR A 176 -6.49 11.36 2.18
C TYR A 176 -7.57 12.28 1.62
N ASP A 177 -7.34 12.97 0.50
CA ASP A 177 -8.39 13.74 -0.20
C ASP A 177 -9.50 12.83 -0.74
N ILE A 178 -9.14 11.65 -1.26
CA ILE A 178 -10.11 10.65 -1.68
C ILE A 178 -10.87 10.11 -0.46
N PHE A 179 -10.17 9.78 0.62
CA PHE A 179 -10.77 9.17 1.81
C PHE A 179 -11.66 10.14 2.60
N SER A 180 -11.37 11.45 2.60
CA SER A 180 -12.24 12.45 3.22
C SER A 180 -13.63 12.53 2.57
N VAL A 181 -13.78 12.04 1.34
CA VAL A 181 -15.07 11.90 0.65
C VAL A 181 -15.63 10.50 0.83
N VAL A 182 -14.84 9.46 0.51
CA VAL A 182 -15.31 8.06 0.44
C VAL A 182 -15.77 7.54 1.80
N LEU A 183 -15.08 7.90 2.90
CA LEU A 183 -15.40 7.39 4.23
C LEU A 183 -16.62 8.05 4.89
N LYS A 184 -17.25 9.05 4.25
CA LYS A 184 -18.44 9.72 4.78
C LYS A 184 -19.69 8.83 4.75
N ASN A 185 -19.72 7.79 3.93
CA ASN A 185 -20.86 6.91 3.77
C ASN A 185 -20.42 5.51 3.27
N GLU A 186 -20.97 4.46 3.88
CA GLU A 186 -20.78 3.06 3.48
C GLU A 186 -21.10 2.79 1.99
N THR A 187 -22.08 3.49 1.41
CA THR A 187 -22.37 3.36 -0.03
C THR A 187 -21.17 3.75 -0.89
N LEU A 188 -20.49 4.84 -0.55
CA LEU A 188 -19.32 5.32 -1.30
C LEU A 188 -18.13 4.36 -1.12
N VAL A 189 -17.98 3.78 0.08
CA VAL A 189 -16.98 2.73 0.32
C VAL A 189 -17.26 1.52 -0.58
N ASN A 190 -18.51 1.06 -0.64
CA ASN A 190 -18.91 -0.09 -1.46
C ASN A 190 -18.79 0.16 -2.96
N GLU A 191 -18.87 1.41 -3.40
CA GLU A 191 -18.70 1.81 -4.81
C GLU A 191 -17.25 2.16 -5.20
N PHE A 192 -16.30 2.13 -4.25
CA PHE A 192 -14.91 2.49 -4.50
C PHE A 192 -14.27 1.58 -5.56
N ASP A 193 -13.68 2.20 -6.60
CA ASP A 193 -13.17 1.48 -7.77
C ASP A 193 -11.80 2.00 -8.28
N LEU A 194 -11.14 2.86 -7.52
CA LEU A 194 -9.87 3.45 -7.95
C LEU A 194 -8.71 2.45 -7.82
N LYS A 195 -7.78 2.51 -8.78
CA LYS A 195 -6.47 1.85 -8.73
C LYS A 195 -5.41 2.93 -8.49
N PHE A 196 -4.43 2.63 -7.64
CA PHE A 196 -3.30 3.52 -7.42
C PHE A 196 -2.49 3.63 -8.72
N ASP A 197 -2.22 4.86 -9.16
CA ASP A 197 -1.44 5.17 -10.35
C ASP A 197 -0.19 5.95 -9.95
N TYR A 198 0.94 5.23 -9.86
CA TYR A 198 2.22 5.81 -9.48
C TYR A 198 2.75 6.81 -10.53
N THR A 199 2.32 6.68 -11.80
CA THR A 199 2.84 7.51 -12.90
C THR A 199 2.42 8.97 -12.76
N LYS A 200 1.35 9.24 -11.99
CA LYS A 200 0.93 10.59 -11.60
C LYS A 200 2.00 11.37 -10.83
N TYR A 201 2.93 10.68 -10.18
CA TYR A 201 3.91 11.27 -9.27
C TYR A 201 5.35 11.22 -9.80
N LEU A 202 5.60 10.60 -10.95
CA LEU A 202 6.94 10.54 -11.57
C LEU A 202 7.23 11.79 -12.41
#